data_AF-A0A7S2T288-F1
#
_entry.id   AF-A0A7S2T288-F1
#
_cell.length_a   1.000
_cell.length_b   1.000
_cell.length_c   1.000
_cell.angle_alpha   90.00
_cell.angle_beta   90.00
_cell.angle_gamma   90.00
#
_symmetry.space_group_name_H-M   'P 1'
#
loop_
_entity.id
_entity.type
_entity.pdbx_description
1 polymer ?
#
loop_
_entity_poly.entity_id
_entity_poly.type
_entity_poly.pdbx_seq_one_letter_code
_entity_poly.pdbx_strand_id
1 'polypeptide(L)'
;GAPESGGKGGKGLRHFSMKVCAKVESKGRTTYNEVADELVQELSSGGGGDNGTGTPDVAYDEKNIRRRVYDALNVLMAMDIISKEKKEISWKGLPTTRENNFDLLKDDQKRLNMQIEKKELYLKELIDQKKAIEALIERNKGKPKSSSAKEGANPQFMGVQLPFLVVQTKPDADVDLQMSEDRQFVSFDFTYNPFEIHDENYVLHNMVKANKLKVKK
;
A
#
# COMPACT_ATOMS: atom_id res chain seq x y z
N GLY A 1 -38.97 -36.87 6.44
CA GLY A 1 -38.53 -37.44 5.15
C GLY A 1 -38.84 -36.45 4.06
N ALA A 2 -37.83 -35.87 3.44
CA ALA A 2 -37.95 -35.12 2.20
C ALA A 2 -37.40 -36.00 1.08
N PRO A 3 -37.99 -36.01 -0.13
CA PRO A 3 -37.58 -36.92 -1.18
C PRO A 3 -36.24 -36.45 -1.75
N GLU A 4 -35.23 -37.31 -1.69
CA GLU A 4 -34.01 -37.13 -2.45
C GLU A 4 -34.35 -37.18 -3.95
N SER A 5 -34.15 -36.06 -4.65
CA SER A 5 -34.20 -36.07 -6.10
C SER A 5 -32.93 -36.75 -6.63
N GLY A 6 -32.98 -38.07 -6.80
CA GLY A 6 -32.05 -38.78 -7.66
C GLY A 6 -32.19 -38.26 -9.09
N GLY A 7 -31.15 -37.63 -9.65
CA GLY A 7 -31.19 -37.14 -11.02
C GLY A 7 -29.87 -36.55 -11.53
N LYS A 8 -29.13 -37.32 -12.34
CA LYS A 8 -28.19 -36.84 -13.36
C LYS A 8 -27.09 -35.85 -12.92
N GLY A 9 -26.47 -36.05 -11.76
CA GLY A 9 -25.44 -35.13 -11.22
C GLY A 9 -24.14 -34.98 -12.04
N GLY A 10 -23.88 -35.85 -13.03
CA GLY A 10 -22.63 -35.87 -13.80
C GLY A 10 -22.66 -35.26 -15.21
N LYS A 11 -23.82 -34.80 -15.72
CA LYS A 11 -23.96 -34.32 -17.12
C LYS A 11 -24.40 -32.85 -17.24
N GLY A 12 -24.37 -32.07 -16.16
CA GLY A 12 -24.76 -30.65 -16.17
C GLY A 12 -23.69 -29.70 -16.71
N LEU A 13 -24.08 -28.49 -17.15
CA LEU A 13 -23.16 -27.47 -17.67
C LEU A 13 -22.02 -27.15 -16.68
N ARG A 14 -22.30 -27.12 -15.37
CA ARG A 14 -21.28 -26.95 -14.33
C ARG A 14 -20.16 -27.98 -14.41
N HIS A 15 -20.51 -29.25 -14.65
CA HIS A 15 -19.53 -30.33 -14.78
C HIS A 15 -18.67 -30.15 -16.03
N PHE A 16 -19.30 -29.81 -17.16
CA PHE A 16 -18.60 -29.51 -18.40
C PHE A 16 -17.67 -28.30 -18.26
N SER A 17 -18.13 -27.20 -17.66
CA SER A 17 -17.30 -26.02 -17.43
C SER A 17 -16.09 -26.32 -16.56
N MET A 18 -16.25 -27.11 -15.49
CA MET A 18 -15.13 -27.54 -14.65
C MET A 18 -14.11 -28.38 -15.43
N LYS A 19 -14.59 -29.36 -16.20
CA LYS A 19 -13.75 -30.26 -17.00
C LYS A 19 -13.00 -29.52 -18.11
N VAL A 20 -13.69 -28.62 -18.83
CA VAL A 20 -13.09 -27.77 -19.86
C VAL A 20 -12.04 -26.85 -19.26
N CYS A 21 -12.34 -26.19 -18.13
CA CYS A 21 -11.39 -25.31 -17.45
C CYS A 21 -10.10 -26.04 -17.05
N ALA A 22 -10.22 -27.17 -16.34
CA ALA A 22 -9.08 -27.97 -15.91
C ALA A 22 -8.23 -28.48 -17.09
N LYS A 23 -8.88 -28.83 -18.21
CA LYS A 23 -8.19 -29.34 -19.39
C LYS A 23 -7.38 -28.25 -20.11
N VAL A 24 -7.96 -27.06 -20.26
CA VAL A 24 -7.25 -25.92 -20.85
C VAL A 24 -6.11 -25.47 -19.94
N GLU A 25 -6.33 -25.46 -18.62
CA GLU A 25 -5.28 -25.17 -17.62
C GLU A 25 -4.11 -26.15 -17.70
N SER A 26 -4.38 -27.46 -17.73
CA SER A 26 -3.33 -28.48 -17.74
C SER A 26 -2.51 -28.47 -19.04
N LYS A 27 -3.15 -28.17 -20.17
CA LYS A 27 -2.49 -28.16 -21.49
C LYS A 27 -1.76 -26.84 -21.77
N GLY A 28 -2.22 -25.73 -21.20
CA GLY A 28 -1.70 -24.39 -21.45
C GLY A 28 -2.06 -23.83 -22.84
N ARG A 29 -1.89 -24.61 -23.91
CA ARG A 29 -2.36 -24.33 -25.28
C ARG A 29 -3.10 -25.53 -25.85
N THR A 30 -4.25 -25.31 -26.48
CA THR A 30 -5.10 -26.38 -27.03
C THR A 30 -6.02 -25.85 -28.13
N THR A 31 -6.92 -26.69 -28.66
CA THR A 31 -7.94 -26.29 -29.64
C THR A 31 -9.33 -26.79 -29.23
N TYR A 32 -10.38 -26.19 -29.80
CA TYR A 32 -11.76 -26.62 -29.54
C TYR A 32 -11.96 -28.12 -29.81
N ASN A 33 -11.47 -28.63 -30.94
CA ASN A 33 -11.66 -30.03 -31.32
C ASN A 33 -10.96 -30.95 -30.33
N GLU A 34 -9.71 -30.63 -29.98
CA GLU A 34 -8.93 -31.42 -29.01
C GLU A 34 -9.64 -31.52 -27.65
N VAL A 35 -10.13 -30.40 -27.11
CA VAL A 35 -10.88 -30.40 -25.84
C VAL A 35 -12.20 -31.17 -25.97
N ALA A 36 -12.92 -31.00 -27.08
CA ALA A 36 -14.21 -31.67 -27.29
C ALA A 36 -14.05 -33.19 -27.45
N ASP A 37 -13.10 -33.63 -28.27
CA ASP A 37 -12.89 -35.04 -28.59
C ASP A 37 -12.38 -35.80 -27.36
N GLU A 38 -11.49 -35.21 -26.56
CA GLU A 38 -11.04 -35.81 -25.30
C GLU A 38 -12.18 -35.95 -24.27
N LEU A 39 -13.06 -34.95 -24.17
CA LEU A 39 -14.19 -35.02 -23.23
C LEU A 39 -15.26 -36.03 -23.66
N VAL A 40 -15.46 -36.20 -24.97
CA VAL A 40 -16.31 -37.26 -25.52
C VAL A 40 -15.71 -38.63 -25.18
N GLN A 41 -14.41 -38.81 -25.41
CA GLN A 41 -13.73 -40.07 -25.11
C GLN A 41 -13.76 -40.42 -23.61
N GLU A 42 -13.50 -39.46 -22.72
CA GLU A 42 -13.53 -39.67 -21.27
C GLU A 42 -14.93 -40.07 -20.76
N LEU A 43 -15.98 -39.43 -21.28
CA LEU A 43 -17.35 -39.68 -20.83
C LEU A 43 -17.97 -40.93 -21.46
N SER A 44 -17.55 -41.30 -22.67
CA SER A 44 -17.92 -42.58 -23.28
C SER A 44 -17.20 -43.78 -22.65
N SER A 45 -16.01 -43.58 -22.06
CA SER A 45 -15.22 -44.65 -21.43
C SER A 45 -15.52 -44.85 -19.93
N GLY A 46 -16.03 -43.82 -19.25
CA GLY A 46 -16.35 -43.86 -17.81
C GLY A 46 -17.76 -44.37 -17.47
N GLY A 47 -18.59 -44.67 -18.46
CA GLY A 47 -19.95 -45.21 -18.30
C GLY A 47 -19.93 -46.73 -18.11
N GLY A 48 -19.57 -47.22 -16.92
CA GLY A 48 -19.76 -48.61 -16.55
C GLY A 48 -21.26 -48.94 -16.46
N GLY A 49 -21.80 -49.56 -17.51
CA GLY A 49 -23.18 -50.03 -17.57
C GLY A 49 -23.46 -50.67 -18.92
N ASP A 50 -23.30 -51.99 -18.95
CA ASP A 50 -23.77 -52.92 -19.97
C ASP A 50 -25.04 -52.43 -20.69
N ASN A 51 -24.87 -52.04 -21.94
CA ASN A 51 -25.84 -52.29 -22.99
C ASN A 51 -25.10 -52.21 -24.33
N GLY A 52 -24.60 -53.37 -24.74
CA GLY A 52 -24.22 -53.60 -26.11
C GLY A 52 -25.40 -53.28 -27.03
N THR A 53 -25.22 -52.29 -27.88
CA THR A 53 -25.76 -52.17 -29.25
C THR A 53 -25.38 -50.79 -29.75
N GLY A 54 -24.72 -50.71 -30.91
CA GLY A 54 -24.48 -49.44 -31.59
C GLY A 54 -25.79 -48.72 -31.84
N THR A 55 -26.11 -47.75 -30.98
CA THR A 55 -27.40 -47.05 -30.94
C THR A 55 -27.18 -45.54 -31.02
N PRO A 56 -28.15 -44.77 -31.57
CA PRO A 56 -28.06 -43.32 -31.82
C PRO A 56 -27.79 -42.43 -30.59
N ASP A 57 -27.75 -43.01 -29.39
CA ASP A 57 -27.53 -42.32 -28.10
C ASP A 57 -26.09 -41.80 -27.96
N VAL A 58 -25.08 -42.52 -28.48
CA VAL A 58 -23.67 -42.08 -28.46
C VAL A 58 -23.45 -40.83 -29.32
N ALA A 59 -24.07 -40.80 -30.50
CA ALA A 59 -24.00 -39.65 -31.40
C ALA A 59 -24.76 -38.43 -30.84
N TYR A 60 -25.80 -38.67 -30.04
CA TYR A 60 -26.54 -37.61 -29.35
C TYR A 60 -25.71 -37.00 -28.20
N ASP A 61 -25.06 -37.85 -27.40
CA ASP A 61 -24.15 -37.43 -26.34
C ASP A 61 -22.95 -36.64 -26.90
N GLU A 62 -22.37 -37.03 -28.03
CA GLU A 62 -21.29 -36.28 -28.68
C GLU A 62 -21.71 -34.85 -29.06
N LYS A 63 -22.85 -34.69 -29.75
CA LYS A 63 -23.38 -33.37 -30.13
C LYS A 63 -23.67 -32.50 -28.90
N ASN A 64 -24.19 -33.10 -27.84
CA ASN A 64 -24.46 -32.40 -26.59
C ASN A 64 -23.16 -31.90 -25.94
N ILE A 65 -22.17 -32.77 -25.78
CA ILE A 65 -20.86 -32.44 -25.20
C ILE A 65 -20.21 -31.31 -26.00
N ARG A 66 -20.15 -31.43 -27.33
CA ARG A 66 -19.64 -30.41 -28.24
C ARG A 66 -20.30 -29.05 -28.03
N ARG A 67 -21.64 -29.01 -27.89
CA ARG A 67 -22.39 -27.77 -27.62
C ARG A 67 -22.04 -27.17 -26.25
N ARG A 68 -21.87 -27.99 -25.22
CA ARG A 68 -21.52 -27.56 -23.85
C ARG A 68 -20.08 -27.07 -23.74
N VAL A 69 -19.15 -27.65 -24.49
CA VAL A 69 -17.76 -27.17 -24.57
C VAL A 69 -17.71 -25.75 -25.11
N TYR A 70 -18.50 -25.42 -26.15
CA TYR A 70 -18.60 -24.05 -26.64
C TYR A 70 -19.15 -23.08 -25.61
N ASP A 71 -20.21 -23.45 -24.87
CA ASP A 71 -20.76 -22.61 -23.80
C ASP A 71 -19.70 -22.31 -22.73
N ALA A 72 -18.99 -23.34 -22.28
CA ALA A 72 -17.93 -23.21 -21.27
C ALA A 72 -16.79 -22.31 -21.75
N LEU A 73 -16.28 -22.53 -22.97
CA LEU A 73 -15.18 -21.74 -23.52
C LEU A 73 -15.56 -20.26 -23.71
N ASN A 74 -16.78 -19.97 -24.15
CA ASN A 74 -17.23 -18.59 -24.35
C ASN A 74 -17.29 -17.83 -23.01
N VAL A 75 -17.76 -18.48 -21.95
CA VAL A 75 -17.79 -17.87 -20.61
C VAL A 75 -16.37 -17.71 -20.06
N LEU A 76 -15.50 -18.72 -20.19
CA LEU A 76 -14.10 -18.62 -19.75
C LEU A 76 -13.35 -17.50 -20.50
N MET A 77 -13.65 -17.30 -21.78
CA MET A 77 -13.08 -16.21 -22.58
C MET A 77 -13.61 -14.84 -22.13
N ALA A 78 -14.93 -14.73 -21.89
CA ALA A 78 -15.55 -13.50 -21.39
C ALA A 78 -15.04 -13.10 -19.99
N MET A 79 -14.65 -14.08 -19.18
CA MET A 79 -14.03 -13.88 -17.85
C MET A 79 -12.51 -13.65 -17.94
N ASP A 80 -11.95 -13.55 -19.14
CA ASP A 80 -10.52 -13.41 -19.43
C ASP A 80 -9.62 -14.53 -18.85
N ILE A 81 -10.20 -15.71 -18.60
CA ILE A 81 -9.48 -16.89 -18.08
C ILE A 81 -8.68 -17.59 -19.18
N ILE A 82 -9.16 -17.48 -20.42
CA ILE A 82 -8.55 -18.05 -21.61
C ILE A 82 -8.59 -17.03 -22.75
N SER A 83 -7.66 -17.14 -23.69
CA SER A 83 -7.70 -16.42 -24.97
C SER A 83 -7.92 -17.39 -26.13
N LYS A 84 -8.48 -16.88 -27.24
CA LYS A 84 -8.65 -17.63 -28.48
C LYS A 84 -8.12 -16.82 -29.66
N GLU A 85 -7.08 -17.33 -30.31
CA GLU A 85 -6.58 -16.80 -31.57
C GLU A 85 -6.85 -17.80 -32.68
N LYS A 86 -7.77 -17.45 -33.60
CA LYS A 86 -8.25 -18.33 -34.66
C LYS A 86 -8.77 -19.68 -34.11
N LYS A 87 -7.95 -20.73 -34.16
CA LYS A 87 -8.25 -22.09 -33.68
C LYS A 87 -7.53 -22.45 -32.39
N GLU A 88 -6.51 -21.69 -32.01
CA GLU A 88 -5.73 -21.92 -30.79
C GLU A 88 -6.41 -21.26 -29.59
N ILE A 89 -6.45 -21.98 -28.48
CA ILE A 89 -6.97 -21.56 -27.19
C ILE A 89 -5.81 -21.62 -26.19
N SER A 90 -5.51 -20.50 -25.53
CA SER A 90 -4.42 -20.39 -24.56
C SER A 90 -4.96 -20.08 -23.16
N TRP A 91 -4.43 -20.76 -22.14
CA TRP A 91 -4.72 -20.49 -20.73
C TRP A 91 -4.08 -19.18 -20.28
N LYS A 92 -4.88 -18.28 -19.71
CA LYS A 92 -4.40 -17.02 -19.09
C LYS A 92 -4.29 -17.13 -17.58
N GLY A 93 -5.21 -17.86 -16.94
CA GLY A 93 -5.30 -17.99 -15.48
C GLY A 93 -6.60 -17.44 -14.93
N LEU A 94 -6.94 -17.80 -13.68
CA LEU A 94 -8.14 -17.26 -13.04
C LEU A 94 -7.94 -15.77 -12.72
N PRO A 95 -8.99 -14.91 -12.72
CA PRO A 95 -8.84 -13.46 -12.51
C PRO A 95 -8.24 -13.10 -11.14
N THR A 96 -8.27 -14.03 -10.20
CA THR A 96 -7.64 -13.94 -8.87
C THR A 96 -6.17 -14.36 -8.85
N THR A 97 -5.59 -14.79 -9.97
CA THR A 97 -4.27 -15.42 -10.04
C THR A 97 -3.23 -14.47 -10.66
N ARG A 98 -2.23 -14.15 -9.83
CA ARG A 98 -0.91 -13.55 -10.13
C ARG A 98 -0.82 -12.14 -10.69
N GLU A 99 -1.45 -11.77 -11.81
CA GLU A 99 -1.17 -10.47 -12.45
C GLU A 99 -1.75 -9.29 -11.64
N ASN A 100 -3.03 -9.39 -11.25
CA ASN A 100 -3.64 -8.42 -10.32
C ASN A 100 -2.92 -8.36 -8.96
N ASN A 101 -2.36 -9.49 -8.49
CA ASN A 101 -1.59 -9.50 -7.25
C ASN A 101 -0.22 -8.83 -7.42
N PHE A 102 0.42 -8.95 -8.59
CA PHE A 102 1.75 -8.39 -8.82
C PHE A 102 1.72 -6.87 -8.85
N ASP A 103 0.76 -6.28 -9.57
CA ASP A 103 0.63 -4.82 -9.61
C ASP A 103 0.25 -4.24 -8.25
N LEU A 104 -0.67 -4.88 -7.51
CA LEU A 104 -0.99 -4.50 -6.13
C LEU A 104 0.23 -4.60 -5.20
N LEU A 105 1.02 -5.68 -5.30
CA LEU A 105 2.24 -5.85 -4.52
C LEU A 105 3.31 -4.81 -4.87
N LYS A 106 3.39 -4.40 -6.13
CA LYS A 106 4.31 -3.36 -6.60
C LYS A 106 3.93 -1.98 -6.07
N ASP A 107 2.64 -1.67 -6.07
CA ASP A 107 2.13 -0.43 -5.48
C ASP A 107 2.33 -0.41 -3.96
N ASP A 108 2.10 -1.53 -3.28
CA ASP A 108 2.40 -1.67 -1.86
C ASP A 108 3.90 -1.53 -1.56
N GLN A 109 4.77 -2.15 -2.36
CA GLN A 109 6.22 -1.99 -2.24
C GLN A 109 6.62 -0.53 -2.37
N LYS A 110 6.08 0.18 -3.36
CA LYS A 110 6.33 1.61 -3.57
C LYS A 110 5.86 2.44 -2.37
N ARG A 111 4.67 2.16 -1.86
CA ARG A 111 4.10 2.81 -0.67
C ARG A 111 4.95 2.57 0.58
N LEU A 112 5.39 1.33 0.82
CA LEU A 112 6.25 0.99 1.94
C LEU A 112 7.60 1.70 1.85
N ASN A 113 8.22 1.73 0.66
CA ASN A 113 9.49 2.42 0.47
C ASN A 113 9.40 3.92 0.76
N MET A 114 8.33 4.60 0.30
CA MET A 114 8.11 6.01 0.65
C MET A 114 7.94 6.21 2.16
N GLN A 115 7.29 5.27 2.86
CA GLN A 115 7.16 5.35 4.32
C GLN A 115 8.49 5.13 5.04
N ILE A 116 9.32 4.22 4.53
CA ILE A 116 10.67 3.98 5.07
C ILE A 116 11.51 5.24 4.90
N GLU A 117 11.56 5.83 3.70
CA GLU A 117 12.31 7.05 3.43
C GLU A 117 11.87 8.21 4.34
N LYS A 118 10.56 8.40 4.50
CA LYS A 118 10.02 9.42 5.43
C LYS A 118 10.44 9.16 6.88
N LYS A 119 10.43 7.91 7.33
CA LYS A 119 10.84 7.53 8.70
C LYS A 119 12.35 7.69 8.89
N GLU A 120 13.16 7.39 7.89
CA GLU A 120 14.61 7.59 7.93
C GLU A 120 14.97 9.07 8.04
N LEU A 121 14.32 9.93 7.25
CA LEU A 121 14.50 11.38 7.33
C LEU A 121 14.08 11.92 8.70
N TYR A 122 12.91 11.52 9.20
CA TYR A 122 12.44 11.94 10.53
C TYR A 122 13.34 11.44 11.66
N LEU A 123 13.83 10.20 11.58
CA LEU A 123 14.78 9.66 12.56
C LEU A 123 16.08 10.45 12.57
N LYS A 124 16.60 10.82 11.40
CA LYS A 124 17.80 11.65 11.27
C LYS A 124 17.59 13.01 11.94
N GLU A 125 16.45 13.66 11.70
CA GLU A 125 16.08 14.92 12.33
C GLU A 125 16.03 14.79 13.87
N LEU A 126 15.39 13.75 14.40
CA LEU A 126 15.36 13.49 15.85
C LEU A 126 16.75 13.26 16.46
N ILE A 127 17.63 12.56 15.75
CA ILE A 127 19.02 12.35 16.19
C ILE A 127 19.76 13.69 16.24
N ASP A 128 19.62 14.52 15.22
CA ASP A 128 20.27 15.83 15.15
C ASP A 128 19.74 16.76 16.26
N GLN A 129 18.43 16.77 16.51
CA GLN A 129 17.80 17.49 17.62
C GLN A 129 18.36 17.04 18.98
N LYS A 130 18.39 15.72 19.24
CA LYS A 130 18.95 15.15 20.47
C LYS A 130 20.41 15.59 20.67
N LYS A 131 21.24 15.44 19.63
CA LYS A 131 22.65 15.83 19.66
C LYS A 131 22.81 17.33 19.96
N ALA A 132 21.97 18.18 19.39
CA ALA A 132 22.00 19.63 19.64
C ALA A 132 21.62 19.98 21.09
N ILE A 133 20.59 19.34 21.63
CA ILE A 133 20.16 19.51 23.03
C ILE A 133 21.27 19.05 23.99
N GLU A 134 21.86 17.87 23.77
CA GLU A 134 22.97 17.37 24.60
C GLU A 134 24.16 18.34 24.57
N ALA A 135 24.51 18.87 23.39
CA ALA A 135 25.57 19.86 23.26
C ALA A 135 25.23 21.18 23.96
N LEU A 136 23.97 21.62 23.95
CA LEU A 136 23.51 22.80 24.68
C LEU A 136 23.62 22.59 26.19
N ILE A 137 23.16 21.44 26.69
CA ILE A 137 23.26 21.07 28.11
C ILE A 137 24.72 21.09 28.55
N GLU A 138 25.62 20.46 27.78
CA GLU A 138 27.04 20.40 28.11
C GLU A 138 27.71 21.78 28.10
N ARG A 139 27.41 22.61 27.09
CA ARG A 139 27.88 24.00 27.04
C ARG A 139 27.41 24.79 28.26
N ASN A 140 26.16 24.60 28.66
CA ASN A 140 25.57 25.33 29.79
C ASN A 140 26.10 24.82 31.15
N LYS A 141 26.48 23.53 31.27
CA LYS A 141 27.21 23.01 32.44
C LYS A 141 28.60 23.63 32.61
N GLY A 142 29.31 23.82 31.49
CA GLY A 142 30.67 24.39 31.49
C GLY A 142 30.72 25.91 31.75
N LYS A 143 29.57 26.60 31.72
CA LYS A 143 29.47 27.98 32.18
C LYS A 143 29.17 27.94 33.68
N PRO A 144 30.03 28.50 34.56
CA PRO A 144 29.64 28.64 35.96
C PRO A 144 28.32 29.42 36.00
N LYS A 145 27.32 28.91 36.75
CA LYS A 145 26.20 29.74 37.22
C LYS A 145 26.86 30.99 37.75
N SER A 146 26.60 32.14 37.14
CA SER A 146 27.31 33.38 37.45
C SER A 146 27.44 33.55 38.97
N SER A 147 28.63 33.30 39.49
CA SER A 147 29.12 33.82 40.76
C SER A 147 29.34 35.34 40.67
N SER A 148 28.93 35.97 39.57
CA SER A 148 28.69 37.40 39.43
C SER A 148 27.19 37.74 39.55
N ALA A 149 26.48 37.12 40.50
CA ALA A 149 25.35 37.81 41.11
C ALA A 149 25.94 39.02 41.87
N LYS A 150 26.14 40.13 41.17
CA LYS A 150 26.19 41.43 41.85
C LYS A 150 24.88 41.53 42.61
N GLU A 151 24.96 41.67 43.93
CA GLU A 151 23.84 41.96 44.81
C GLU A 151 22.97 43.06 44.16
N GLY A 152 21.80 42.68 43.66
CA GLY A 152 20.85 43.61 43.03
C GLY A 152 20.37 43.26 41.61
N ALA A 153 20.99 42.32 40.88
CA ALA A 153 20.46 41.90 39.59
C ALA A 153 19.39 40.80 39.74
N ASN A 154 18.18 41.08 39.24
CA ASN A 154 17.02 40.19 39.34
C ASN A 154 17.34 38.80 38.71
N PRO A 155 17.32 37.68 39.48
CA PRO A 155 17.77 36.36 39.01
C PRO A 155 16.94 35.75 37.86
N GLN A 156 15.81 36.36 37.50
CA GLN A 156 14.78 35.77 36.64
C GLN A 156 15.16 35.72 35.13
N PHE A 157 16.18 36.46 34.67
CA PHE A 157 16.38 36.73 33.24
C PHE A 157 17.73 36.27 32.65
N MET A 158 18.35 35.21 33.16
CA MET A 158 19.64 34.74 32.62
C MET A 158 19.55 33.82 31.38
N GLY A 159 18.36 33.49 30.88
CA GLY A 159 18.19 32.74 29.64
C GLY A 159 16.75 32.33 29.34
N VAL A 160 16.48 31.94 28.10
CA VAL A 160 15.18 31.40 27.66
C VAL A 160 15.20 29.88 27.82
N GLN A 161 14.18 29.33 28.50
CA GLN A 161 14.01 27.88 28.68
C GLN A 161 13.26 27.27 27.50
N LEU A 162 13.52 25.99 27.23
CA LEU A 162 12.75 25.19 26.27
C LEU A 162 11.44 24.72 26.92
N PRO A 163 10.32 24.60 26.17
CA PRO A 163 10.15 24.96 24.76
C PRO A 163 9.90 26.46 24.56
N PHE A 164 10.32 27.02 23.42
CA PHE A 164 10.05 28.42 23.07
C PHE A 164 9.90 28.60 21.57
N LEU A 165 9.20 29.66 21.19
CA LEU A 165 9.04 30.09 19.80
C LEU A 165 9.69 31.46 19.63
N VAL A 166 10.37 31.66 18.50
CA VAL A 166 10.93 32.96 18.11
C VAL A 166 10.15 33.49 16.92
N VAL A 167 9.65 34.71 17.04
CA VAL A 167 9.12 35.46 15.90
C VAL A 167 10.16 36.50 15.53
N GLN A 168 10.69 36.39 14.31
CA GLN A 168 11.75 37.25 13.79
C GLN A 168 11.17 38.15 12.71
N THR A 169 11.47 39.45 12.79
CA THR A 169 11.14 40.44 11.76
C THR A 169 12.36 41.34 11.53
N LYS A 170 12.24 42.30 10.60
CA LYS A 170 13.32 43.26 10.34
C LYS A 170 13.56 44.17 11.56
N PRO A 171 14.80 44.64 11.79
CA PRO A 171 15.12 45.49 12.94
C PRO A 171 14.36 46.82 13.00
N ASP A 172 13.92 47.32 11.84
CA ASP A 172 13.18 48.57 11.64
C ASP A 172 11.66 48.36 11.52
N ALA A 173 11.18 47.12 11.72
CA ALA A 173 9.75 46.84 11.66
C ALA A 173 9.02 47.42 12.86
N ASP A 174 7.93 48.15 12.59
CA ASP A 174 6.97 48.54 13.61
C ASP A 174 6.03 47.35 13.91
N VAL A 175 5.82 47.05 15.19
CA VAL A 175 5.07 45.88 15.64
C VAL A 175 4.10 46.31 16.74
N ASP A 176 2.81 46.28 16.46
CA ASP A 176 1.78 46.45 17.49
C ASP A 176 1.48 45.09 18.15
N LEU A 177 1.41 45.09 19.48
CA LEU A 177 1.36 43.88 20.28
C LEU A 177 0.27 44.02 21.34
N GLN A 178 -0.79 43.24 21.17
CA GLN A 178 -1.95 43.26 22.05
C GLN A 178 -2.04 41.94 22.81
N MET A 179 -2.05 42.00 24.13
CA MET A 179 -2.16 40.82 24.99
C MET A 179 -3.51 40.86 25.71
N SER A 180 -4.22 39.74 25.72
CA SER A 180 -5.43 39.60 26.53
C SER A 180 -5.11 39.71 28.01
N GLU A 181 -6.08 40.14 28.83
CA GLU A 181 -5.88 40.32 30.27
C GLU A 181 -5.45 39.02 30.98
N ASP A 182 -5.96 37.89 30.52
CA ASP A 182 -5.65 36.54 31.02
C ASP A 182 -4.32 35.97 30.48
N ARG A 183 -3.64 36.72 29.60
CA ARG A 183 -2.37 36.36 28.96
C ARG A 183 -2.41 35.07 28.13
N GLN A 184 -3.60 34.59 27.79
CA GLN A 184 -3.76 33.40 26.95
C GLN A 184 -3.63 33.73 25.46
N PHE A 185 -3.93 34.96 25.07
CA PHE A 185 -3.89 35.41 23.69
C PHE A 185 -2.93 36.58 23.53
N VAL A 186 -2.10 36.47 22.49
CA VAL A 186 -1.21 37.55 22.06
C VAL A 186 -1.45 37.75 20.58
N SER A 187 -1.81 38.96 20.19
CA SER A 187 -1.97 39.39 18.81
C SER A 187 -0.75 40.23 18.42
N PHE A 188 -0.16 39.90 17.28
CA PHE A 188 0.95 40.65 16.69
C PHE A 188 0.48 41.23 15.37
N ASP A 189 0.57 42.55 15.23
CA ASP A 189 0.38 43.25 13.96
C ASP A 189 1.73 43.80 13.49
N PHE A 190 2.29 43.17 12.45
CA PHE A 190 3.55 43.60 11.82
C PHE A 190 3.31 44.68 10.76
N THR A 191 2.09 45.20 10.66
CA THR A 191 1.62 46.14 9.64
C THR A 191 1.82 45.58 8.22
N TYR A 192 2.93 45.96 7.56
CA TYR A 192 3.31 45.48 6.22
C TYR A 192 4.67 44.76 6.20
N ASN A 193 5.29 44.54 7.36
CA ASN A 193 6.60 43.92 7.45
C ASN A 193 6.50 42.39 7.45
N PRO A 194 7.32 41.69 6.64
CA PRO A 194 7.37 40.23 6.69
C PRO A 194 7.98 39.76 8.01
N PHE A 195 7.48 38.65 8.54
CA PHE A 195 8.02 37.98 9.71
C PHE A 195 8.21 36.48 9.44
N GLU A 196 9.12 35.88 10.20
CA GLU A 196 9.39 34.44 10.20
C GLU A 196 9.18 33.89 11.61
N ILE A 197 8.71 32.65 11.68
CA ILE A 197 8.51 31.94 12.95
C ILE A 197 9.47 30.76 12.98
N HIS A 198 10.19 30.64 14.09
CA HIS A 198 11.18 29.60 14.32
C HIS A 198 10.92 28.90 15.64
N ASP A 199 10.93 27.58 15.62
CA ASP A 199 10.88 26.77 16.83
C ASP A 199 12.28 26.64 17.45
N GLU A 200 12.33 26.03 18.63
CA GLU A 200 13.57 25.74 19.33
C GLU A 200 14.55 24.90 18.49
N ASN A 201 14.06 23.96 17.68
CA ASN A 201 14.90 23.06 16.91
C ASN A 201 15.64 23.80 15.82
N TYR A 202 14.95 24.70 15.11
CA TYR A 202 15.57 25.58 14.13
C TYR A 202 16.68 26.44 14.74
N VAL A 203 16.42 27.02 15.92
CA VAL A 203 17.40 27.84 16.63
C VAL A 203 18.62 27.01 17.04
N LEU A 204 18.40 25.82 17.61
CA LEU A 204 19.47 24.90 18.00
C LEU A 204 20.30 24.45 16.80
N HIS A 205 19.66 24.12 15.68
CA HIS A 205 20.33 23.74 14.44
C HIS A 205 21.24 24.86 13.92
N ASN A 206 20.73 26.10 13.93
CA ASN A 206 21.53 27.25 13.51
C ASN A 206 22.68 27.56 14.49
N MET A 207 22.51 27.30 15.79
CA MET A 207 23.59 27.39 16.76
C MET A 207 24.68 26.34 16.52
N VAL A 208 24.31 25.12 16.10
CA VAL A 208 25.27 24.09 15.67
C VAL A 208 26.00 24.54 14.41
N LYS A 209 25.28 24.98 13.37
CA LYS A 209 25.86 25.47 12.11
C LYS A 209 26.82 26.65 12.31
N ALA A 210 26.48 27.56 13.22
CA ALA A 210 27.32 28.70 13.58
C ALA A 210 28.49 28.36 14.53
N ASN A 211 28.77 27.07 14.75
CA ASN A 211 29.82 26.55 15.65
C ASN A 211 29.70 27.07 17.10
N LYS A 212 28.49 27.45 17.54
CA LYS A 212 28.19 27.86 18.93
C LYS A 212 27.90 26.65 19.83
N LEU A 213 27.58 25.51 19.23
CA LEU A 213 27.40 24.22 19.90
C LEU A 213 28.35 23.19 19.27
N LYS A 214 29.17 22.53 20.10
CA LYS A 214 30.07 21.47 19.64
C LYS A 214 29.33 20.14 19.72
N VAL A 215 28.84 19.67 18.58
CA VAL A 215 28.19 18.36 18.47
C VAL A 215 29.26 17.29 18.23
N LYS A 216 29.23 16.21 19.01
CA LYS A 216 30.09 15.04 18.78
C LYS A 216 29.61 14.36 17.48
N LYS A 217 30.55 14.07 16.58
CA LYS A 217 30.26 13.35 15.33
C LYS A 217 29.64 11.99 15.65
#